data_AF-A0A967NA16-F1
#
_entry.id   AF-A0A967NA16-F1
#
_cell.length_a   1.000
_cell.length_b   1.000
_cell.length_c   1.000
_cell.angle_alpha   90.00
_cell.angle_beta   90.00
_cell.angle_gamma   90.00
#
_symmetry.space_group_name_H-M   'P 1'
#
loop_
_entity.id
_entity.type
_entity.pdbx_description
1 polymer ?
#
loop_
_entity_poly.entity_id
_entity_poly.type
_entity_poly.pdbx_seq_one_letter_code
_entity_poly.pdbx_strand_id
1 'polypeptide(L)'
;MSKHLHAGHASTAGLRAALLAREGFTGAEAILEGERGFYRGLCPDPRPAAVLREAEGWKLPETSLKPYPSCRHTHPVVDAALELRDRVGLDGDGAPELLDVTIASYGPALALTDRPRPDTPYAAKFSLQFCAATALLHGPPDLESFGPERVADPRTRRLLD
;
A
#
# COMPACT_ATOMS: atom_id res chain seq x y z
N MET A 1 -6.66 -11.81 -1.83
CA MET A 1 -7.56 -11.76 -0.65
C MET A 1 -6.85 -11.95 0.69
N SER A 2 -5.83 -12.81 0.81
CA SER A 2 -5.09 -13.08 2.05
C SER A 2 -4.58 -11.83 2.80
N LYS A 3 -4.10 -10.81 2.09
CA LYS A 3 -3.59 -9.56 2.68
C LYS A 3 -4.58 -8.89 3.65
N HIS A 4 -5.87 -8.91 3.34
CA HIS A 4 -6.91 -8.33 4.22
C HIS A 4 -7.12 -9.19 5.46
N LEU A 5 -7.06 -10.51 5.31
CA LEU A 5 -7.21 -11.46 6.41
C LEU A 5 -6.09 -11.35 7.44
N HIS A 6 -4.87 -10.98 7.04
CA HIS A 6 -3.73 -10.87 7.96
C HIS A 6 -4.01 -9.96 9.16
N ALA A 7 -4.61 -8.78 8.93
CA ALA A 7 -4.92 -7.83 10.00
C ALA A 7 -6.02 -8.37 10.93
N GLY A 8 -7.06 -8.97 10.37
CA GLY A 8 -8.14 -9.60 11.15
C GLY A 8 -7.62 -10.76 11.99
N HIS A 9 -6.80 -11.64 11.41
CA HIS A 9 -6.21 -12.77 12.11
C HIS A 9 -5.27 -12.32 13.24
N ALA A 10 -4.39 -11.35 12.99
CA ALA A 10 -3.51 -10.79 14.02
C ALA A 10 -4.29 -10.19 15.19
N SER A 11 -5.38 -9.46 14.90
CA SER A 11 -6.25 -8.88 15.92
C SER A 11 -6.94 -9.96 16.77
N THR A 12 -7.48 -11.00 16.13
CA THR A 12 -8.09 -12.14 16.84
C THR A 12 -7.08 -12.88 17.70
N ALA A 13 -5.87 -13.12 17.20
CA ALA A 13 -4.82 -13.80 17.94
C ALA A 13 -4.40 -13.01 19.19
N GLY A 14 -4.23 -11.69 19.06
CA GLY A 14 -3.89 -10.81 20.19
C GLY A 14 -4.99 -10.77 21.25
N LEU A 15 -6.25 -10.61 20.84
CA LEU A 15 -7.39 -10.64 21.77
C LEU A 15 -7.46 -11.97 22.52
N ARG A 16 -7.32 -13.09 21.80
CA ARG A 16 -7.35 -14.42 22.41
C ARG A 16 -6.22 -14.61 23.42
N ALA A 17 -5.00 -14.18 23.11
CA ALA A 17 -3.87 -14.26 24.02
C ALA A 17 -4.12 -13.47 25.32
N ALA A 18 -4.65 -12.24 25.21
CA ALA A 18 -4.98 -11.42 26.37
C ALA A 18 -6.08 -12.04 27.24
N LEU A 19 -7.13 -12.60 26.61
CA LEU A 19 -8.20 -13.28 27.33
C LEU A 19 -7.70 -14.55 28.04
N LEU A 20 -6.85 -15.35 27.40
CA LEU A 20 -6.26 -16.53 28.02
C LEU A 20 -5.39 -16.16 29.22
N ALA A 21 -4.54 -15.13 29.09
CA ALA A 21 -3.70 -14.64 30.19
C ALA A 21 -4.55 -14.16 31.38
N ARG A 22 -5.68 -13.49 31.11
CA ARG A 22 -6.62 -13.05 32.15
C ARG A 22 -7.20 -14.22 32.97
N GLU A 23 -7.39 -15.38 32.35
CA GLU A 23 -7.87 -16.60 33.03
C GLU A 23 -6.73 -17.43 33.65
N GLY A 24 -5.50 -16.88 33.72
CA GLY A 24 -4.35 -17.55 34.33
C GLY A 24 -3.64 -18.57 33.43
N PHE A 25 -3.93 -18.60 32.13
CA PHE A 25 -3.21 -19.45 31.19
C PHE A 25 -1.76 -18.95 31.03
N THR A 26 -0.79 -19.83 31.25
CA THR A 26 0.64 -19.50 31.20
C THR A 26 1.25 -19.67 29.80
N GLY A 27 2.31 -18.92 29.51
CA GLY A 27 3.08 -19.02 28.27
C GLY A 27 4.60 -18.93 28.52
N ALA A 28 5.40 -19.00 27.46
CA ALA A 28 6.85 -18.85 27.57
C ALA A 28 7.23 -17.41 27.99
N GLU A 29 7.90 -17.28 29.13
CA GLU A 29 8.25 -15.97 29.72
C GLU A 29 9.24 -15.18 28.85
N ALA A 30 10.15 -15.87 28.17
CA ALA A 30 11.16 -15.28 27.29
C ALA A 30 10.84 -15.49 25.79
N ILE A 31 9.56 -15.38 25.39
CA ILE A 31 9.11 -15.71 24.02
C ILE A 31 9.82 -14.90 22.93
N LEU A 32 10.27 -13.68 23.21
CA LEU A 32 10.97 -12.83 22.23
C LEU A 32 12.47 -13.16 22.12
N GLU A 33 13.14 -13.27 23.27
CA GLU A 33 14.61 -13.21 23.37
C GLU A 33 15.28 -14.49 23.90
N GLY A 34 14.49 -15.46 24.36
CA GLY A 34 15.01 -16.74 24.83
C GLY A 34 15.79 -17.49 23.75
N GLU A 35 16.49 -18.55 24.13
CA GLU A 35 17.35 -19.33 23.21
C GLU A 35 16.60 -19.86 21.98
N ARG A 36 15.29 -20.12 22.13
CA ARG A 36 14.34 -20.53 21.07
C ARG A 36 13.27 -19.47 20.81
N GLY A 37 13.56 -18.21 21.13
CA GLY A 37 12.64 -17.08 21.03
C GLY A 37 12.47 -16.54 19.61
N PHE A 38 11.47 -15.68 19.44
CA PHE A 38 11.05 -15.09 18.18
C PHE A 38 12.21 -14.44 17.41
N TYR A 39 13.05 -13.66 18.08
CA TYR A 39 14.14 -12.93 17.42
C TYR A 39 15.12 -13.88 16.73
N ARG A 40 15.55 -14.93 17.42
CA ARG A 40 16.48 -15.92 16.85
C ARG A 40 15.85 -16.71 15.70
N GLY A 41 14.55 -16.99 15.79
CA GLY A 41 13.85 -17.80 14.79
C GLY A 41 13.45 -17.04 13.52
N LEU A 42 13.15 -15.74 13.62
CA LEU A 42 12.46 -14.99 12.56
C LEU A 42 13.07 -13.62 12.24
N CYS A 43 14.09 -13.18 12.99
CA CYS A 43 14.71 -11.86 12.81
C CYS A 43 16.23 -11.99 12.60
N PRO A 44 16.73 -11.87 11.36
CA PRO A 44 18.16 -12.03 11.08
C PRO A 44 19.09 -10.99 11.74
N ASP A 45 18.61 -9.77 11.99
CA ASP A 45 19.35 -8.68 12.68
C ASP A 45 18.48 -8.08 13.79
N PRO A 46 18.26 -8.78 14.91
CA PRO A 46 17.37 -8.29 15.95
C PRO A 46 18.06 -7.19 16.76
N ARG A 47 17.32 -6.10 17.03
CA ARG A 47 17.77 -5.00 17.91
C ARG A 47 16.81 -4.82 19.08
N PRO A 48 16.77 -5.72 20.09
CA PRO A 48 15.84 -5.63 21.21
C PRO A 48 15.91 -4.30 21.96
N ALA A 49 17.12 -3.76 22.14
CA ALA A 49 17.34 -2.46 22.79
C ALA A 49 16.61 -1.29 22.09
N ALA A 50 16.35 -1.39 20.78
CA ALA A 50 15.61 -0.36 20.05
C ALA A 50 14.11 -0.33 20.43
N VAL A 51 13.55 -1.46 20.85
CA VAL A 51 12.14 -1.57 21.28
C VAL A 51 11.94 -1.00 22.69
N LEU A 52 12.97 -1.08 23.53
CA LEU A 52 12.95 -0.59 24.92
C LEU A 52 13.42 0.87 25.04
N ARG A 53 13.95 1.45 23.96
CA ARG A 53 14.41 2.84 23.96
C ARG A 53 13.24 3.77 24.25
N GLU A 54 13.49 4.78 25.09
CA GLU A 54 12.54 5.86 25.33
C GLU A 54 12.12 6.49 23.99
N ALA A 55 10.81 6.56 23.78
CA ALA A 55 10.26 7.14 22.56
C ALA A 55 10.23 8.67 22.69
N GLU A 56 10.62 9.37 21.63
CA GLU A 56 10.47 10.83 21.50
C GLU A 56 9.00 11.22 21.23
N GLY A 57 8.08 10.70 22.05
CA GLY A 57 6.64 10.86 21.92
C GLY A 57 5.90 9.64 21.36
N TRP A 58 4.58 9.79 21.26
CA TRP A 58 3.70 8.76 20.72
C TRP A 58 3.84 8.65 19.20
N LYS A 59 3.85 7.43 18.66
CA LYS A 59 3.88 7.18 17.21
C LYS A 59 2.53 7.30 16.51
N LEU A 60 1.43 7.32 17.26
CA LEU A 60 0.08 7.43 16.68
C LEU A 60 -0.09 8.68 15.79
N PRO A 61 0.34 9.90 16.20
CA PRO A 61 0.25 11.09 15.35
C PRO A 61 1.13 11.04 14.10
N GLU A 62 2.14 10.17 14.05
CA GLU A 62 3.01 9.97 12.86
C GLU A 62 2.36 9.02 11.83
N THR A 63 1.17 8.48 12.10
CA THR A 63 0.47 7.56 11.20
C THR A 63 -0.15 8.32 10.04
N SER A 64 0.21 7.94 8.80
CA SER A 64 -0.36 8.55 7.59
C SER A 64 -1.76 8.02 7.31
N LEU A 65 -2.70 8.92 7.01
CA LEU A 65 -3.96 8.59 6.35
C LEU A 65 -3.75 8.53 4.84
N LYS A 66 -4.31 7.50 4.19
CA LYS A 66 -4.16 7.33 2.75
C LYS A 66 -5.15 8.22 2.01
N PRO A 67 -4.71 9.11 1.10
CA PRO A 67 -5.63 9.87 0.24
C PRO A 67 -6.28 8.97 -0.83
N TYR A 68 -5.55 7.96 -1.32
CA TYR A 68 -6.02 7.08 -2.41
C TYR A 68 -6.10 5.61 -1.98
N PRO A 69 -7.10 4.84 -2.44
CA PRO A 69 -7.34 3.46 -2.01
C PRO A 69 -6.45 2.42 -2.73
N SER A 70 -5.16 2.73 -2.83
CA SER A 70 -4.10 1.93 -3.46
C SER A 70 -2.91 1.66 -2.52
N CYS A 71 -1.88 0.99 -3.04
CA CYS A 71 -0.59 0.84 -2.35
C CYS A 71 0.03 2.22 -2.12
N ARG A 72 0.56 2.49 -0.91
CA ARG A 72 1.16 3.79 -0.56
C ARG A 72 2.28 4.20 -1.54
N HIS A 73 3.00 3.22 -2.08
CA HIS A 73 4.07 3.43 -3.05
C HIS A 73 3.58 4.07 -4.36
N THR A 74 2.28 3.98 -4.70
CA THR A 74 1.74 4.61 -5.91
C THR A 74 1.25 6.04 -5.68
N HIS A 75 1.15 6.49 -4.42
CA HIS A 75 0.57 7.80 -4.08
C HIS A 75 1.34 8.98 -4.70
N PRO A 76 2.70 9.04 -4.64
CA PRO A 76 3.42 10.14 -5.26
C PRO A 76 3.21 10.24 -6.78
N VAL A 77 3.01 9.11 -7.45
CA VAL A 77 2.72 9.08 -8.90
C VAL A 77 1.30 9.56 -9.19
N VAL A 78 0.33 9.25 -8.33
CA VAL A 78 -1.02 9.82 -8.44
C VAL A 78 -0.97 11.33 -8.29
N ASP A 79 -0.28 11.84 -7.27
CA ASP A 79 -0.15 13.29 -7.05
C ASP A 79 0.49 14.00 -8.26
N ALA A 80 1.60 13.45 -8.78
CA ALA A 80 2.27 14.00 -9.96
C ALA A 80 1.40 13.93 -11.22
N ALA A 81 0.62 12.87 -11.39
CA ALA A 81 -0.30 12.71 -12.50
C ALA A 81 -1.46 13.71 -12.44
N LEU A 82 -2.02 13.98 -11.26
CA LEU A 82 -3.06 15.00 -11.07
C LEU A 82 -2.52 16.40 -11.34
N GLU A 83 -1.32 16.70 -10.83
CA GLU A 83 -0.67 17.97 -11.12
C GLU A 83 -0.38 18.14 -12.63
N LEU A 84 0.07 17.07 -13.31
CA LEU A 84 0.30 17.11 -14.75
C LEU A 84 -1.02 17.29 -15.51
N ARG A 85 -2.07 16.57 -15.13
CA ARG A 85 -3.42 16.68 -15.70
C ARG A 85 -3.89 18.12 -15.77
N ASP A 86 -3.76 18.84 -14.65
CA ASP A 86 -4.20 20.23 -14.55
C ASP A 86 -3.29 21.16 -15.37
N ARG A 87 -1.97 20.92 -15.37
CA ARG A 87 -1.00 21.73 -16.14
C ARG A 87 -1.19 21.64 -17.65
N VAL A 88 -1.58 20.48 -18.17
CA VAL A 88 -1.75 20.24 -19.62
C VAL A 88 -3.21 20.30 -20.07
N GLY A 89 -4.15 20.56 -19.16
CA GLY A 89 -5.58 20.74 -19.49
C GLY A 89 -6.25 19.45 -20.00
N LEU A 90 -5.95 18.31 -19.37
CA LEU A 90 -6.51 17.00 -19.77
C LEU A 90 -7.99 16.82 -19.43
N ASP A 91 -8.62 17.81 -18.79
CA ASP A 91 -10.01 17.78 -18.34
C ASP A 91 -10.96 18.64 -19.15
N GLY A 92 -10.43 19.41 -20.11
CA GLY A 92 -11.20 20.27 -20.98
C GLY A 92 -11.61 19.62 -22.31
N ASP A 93 -12.58 20.22 -22.96
CA ASP A 93 -12.95 19.89 -24.34
C ASP A 93 -11.74 20.11 -25.27
N GLY A 94 -11.34 19.08 -26.01
CA GLY A 94 -10.15 19.12 -26.88
C GLY A 94 -8.83 18.75 -26.19
N ALA A 95 -8.88 18.08 -25.04
CA ALA A 95 -7.69 17.55 -24.35
C ALA A 95 -6.71 16.84 -25.32
N PRO A 96 -5.39 17.09 -25.16
CA PRO A 96 -4.39 16.47 -26.03
C PRO A 96 -4.37 14.94 -25.87
N GLU A 97 -4.01 14.25 -26.95
CA GLU A 97 -3.79 12.81 -26.89
C GLU A 97 -2.49 12.49 -26.13
N LEU A 98 -2.58 11.60 -25.14
CA LEU A 98 -1.43 11.07 -24.43
C LEU A 98 -0.80 9.94 -25.25
N LEU A 99 0.41 10.17 -25.74
CA LEU A 99 1.15 9.20 -26.55
C LEU A 99 2.08 8.31 -25.73
N ASP A 100 2.79 8.90 -24.76
CA ASP A 100 3.73 8.20 -23.89
C ASP A 100 3.78 8.83 -22.50
N VAL A 101 3.97 7.99 -21.48
CA VAL A 101 4.12 8.42 -20.08
C VAL A 101 5.24 7.63 -19.43
N THR A 102 6.36 8.31 -19.17
CA THR A 102 7.48 7.72 -18.44
C THR A 102 7.33 7.95 -16.93
N ILE A 103 7.33 6.87 -16.14
CA ILE A 103 7.26 6.92 -14.68
C ILE A 103 8.64 6.59 -14.09
N ALA A 104 9.21 7.52 -13.32
CA ALA A 104 10.40 7.29 -12.52
C ALA A 104 10.03 7.28 -11.02
N SER A 105 10.55 6.31 -10.27
CA SER A 105 10.30 6.19 -8.83
C SER A 105 11.48 5.53 -8.09
N TYR A 106 11.36 5.39 -6.78
CA TYR A 106 12.39 4.80 -5.92
C TYR A 106 12.27 3.27 -5.88
N GLY A 107 13.39 2.59 -5.57
CA GLY A 107 13.53 1.13 -5.69
C GLY A 107 12.38 0.30 -5.08
N PRO A 108 12.02 0.48 -3.81
CA PRO A 108 10.88 -0.21 -3.19
C PRO A 108 9.54 -0.02 -3.91
N ALA A 109 9.26 1.16 -4.46
CA ALA A 109 8.05 1.40 -5.24
C ALA A 109 8.06 0.57 -6.53
N LEU A 110 9.17 0.58 -7.26
CA LEU A 110 9.33 -0.22 -8.46
C LEU A 110 9.21 -1.72 -8.15
N ALA A 111 9.95 -2.20 -7.14
CA ALA A 111 9.94 -3.62 -6.75
C ALA A 111 8.55 -4.16 -6.37
N LEU A 112 7.69 -3.32 -5.77
CA LEU A 112 6.37 -3.75 -5.29
C LEU A 112 5.24 -3.44 -6.28
N THR A 113 5.38 -2.37 -7.06
CA THR A 113 4.27 -1.77 -7.81
C THR A 113 4.53 -1.49 -9.28
N ASP A 114 5.69 -1.86 -9.81
CA ASP A 114 5.90 -1.93 -11.26
C ASP A 114 5.10 -3.12 -11.83
N ARG A 115 3.87 -2.83 -12.26
CA ARG A 115 2.91 -3.81 -12.76
C ARG A 115 2.17 -3.18 -13.93
N PRO A 116 2.74 -3.16 -15.14
CA PRO A 116 2.20 -2.36 -16.24
C PRO A 116 0.80 -2.80 -16.68
N ARG A 117 0.49 -4.11 -16.60
CA ARG A 117 -0.76 -4.66 -17.11
C ARG A 117 -1.56 -5.40 -16.03
N PRO A 118 -2.12 -4.70 -15.03
CA PRO A 118 -2.98 -5.34 -14.04
C PRO A 118 -4.29 -5.79 -14.69
N ASP A 119 -4.73 -7.00 -14.42
CA ASP A 119 -5.93 -7.63 -14.99
C ASP A 119 -7.07 -7.77 -13.97
N THR A 120 -6.80 -7.47 -12.70
CA THR A 120 -7.79 -7.55 -11.62
C THR A 120 -7.87 -6.25 -10.81
N PRO A 121 -9.04 -5.95 -10.21
CA PRO A 121 -9.20 -4.87 -9.23
C PRO A 121 -8.12 -4.83 -8.15
N TYR A 122 -7.72 -6.00 -7.65
CA TYR A 122 -6.70 -6.09 -6.62
C TYR A 122 -5.30 -5.77 -7.16
N ALA A 123 -4.94 -6.29 -8.34
CA ALA A 123 -3.64 -6.00 -8.95
C ALA A 123 -3.49 -4.52 -9.32
N ALA A 124 -4.57 -3.88 -9.79
CA ALA A 124 -4.60 -2.47 -10.18
C ALA A 124 -4.17 -1.53 -9.03
N LYS A 125 -4.54 -1.85 -7.79
CA LYS A 125 -4.12 -1.11 -6.58
C LYS A 125 -2.61 -1.14 -6.30
N PHE A 126 -1.85 -1.95 -7.03
CA PHE A 126 -0.40 -2.10 -6.93
C PHE A 126 0.29 -1.88 -8.27
N SER A 127 -0.32 -1.10 -9.17
CA SER A 127 0.28 -0.74 -10.45
C SER A 127 0.52 0.76 -10.49
N LEU A 128 1.78 1.18 -10.64
CA LEU A 128 2.14 2.58 -10.84
C LEU A 128 1.47 3.12 -12.11
N GLN A 129 1.53 2.33 -13.19
CA GLN A 129 1.01 2.66 -14.51
C GLN A 129 -0.50 2.87 -14.47
N PHE A 130 -1.25 1.91 -13.90
CA PHE A 130 -2.70 2.04 -13.79
C PHE A 130 -3.12 3.22 -12.90
N CYS A 131 -2.41 3.44 -11.78
CA CYS A 131 -2.70 4.58 -10.90
C CYS A 131 -2.43 5.92 -11.62
N ALA A 132 -1.33 6.04 -12.38
CA ALA A 132 -1.01 7.22 -13.18
C ALA A 132 -2.05 7.45 -14.28
N ALA A 133 -2.36 6.43 -15.07
CA ALA A 133 -3.34 6.50 -16.15
C ALA A 133 -4.73 6.88 -15.63
N THR A 134 -5.14 6.31 -14.49
CA THR A 134 -6.40 6.65 -13.85
C THR A 134 -6.44 8.12 -13.43
N ALA A 135 -5.37 8.60 -12.79
CA ALA A 135 -5.25 9.99 -12.37
C ALA A 135 -5.27 10.96 -13.56
N LEU A 136 -4.50 10.68 -14.62
CA LEU A 136 -4.43 11.51 -15.82
C LEU A 136 -5.79 11.60 -16.56
N LEU A 137 -6.46 10.46 -16.72
CA LEU A 137 -7.67 10.37 -17.56
C LEU A 137 -8.96 10.71 -16.81
N HIS A 138 -9.04 10.35 -15.53
CA HIS A 138 -10.30 10.38 -14.76
C HIS A 138 -10.22 11.27 -13.52
N GLY A 139 -9.04 11.81 -13.19
CA GLY A 139 -8.85 12.63 -12.00
C GLY A 139 -8.60 11.79 -10.73
N PRO A 140 -8.86 12.35 -9.53
CA PRO A 140 -8.42 11.74 -8.28
C PRO A 140 -9.04 10.34 -8.07
N PRO A 141 -8.24 9.29 -7.88
CA PRO A 141 -8.76 7.93 -7.73
C PRO A 141 -9.55 7.74 -6.44
N ASP A 142 -10.73 7.14 -6.57
CA ASP A 142 -11.60 6.71 -5.49
C ASP A 142 -11.70 5.16 -5.42
N LEU A 143 -12.66 4.64 -4.64
CA LEU A 143 -12.84 3.19 -4.51
C LEU A 143 -13.30 2.53 -5.81
N GLU A 144 -14.16 3.20 -6.58
CA GLU A 144 -14.72 2.71 -7.84
C GLU A 144 -13.70 2.72 -8.97
N SER A 145 -12.69 3.58 -8.87
CA SER A 145 -11.56 3.67 -9.79
C SER A 145 -10.76 2.37 -9.92
N PHE A 146 -10.88 1.45 -8.97
CA PHE A 146 -10.24 0.13 -9.01
C PHE A 146 -11.23 -1.00 -9.29
N GLY A 147 -12.49 -0.69 -9.62
CA GLY A 147 -13.52 -1.67 -9.97
C GLY A 147 -13.24 -2.35 -11.32
N PRO A 148 -13.88 -3.51 -11.60
CA PRO A 148 -13.68 -4.25 -12.85
C PRO A 148 -13.90 -3.40 -14.11
N GLU A 149 -14.91 -2.53 -14.08
CA GLU A 149 -15.25 -1.66 -15.21
C GLU A 149 -14.12 -0.66 -15.51
N ARG A 150 -13.60 0.04 -14.50
CA ARG A 150 -12.48 0.98 -14.68
C ARG A 150 -11.19 0.25 -15.07
N VAL A 151 -10.96 -0.93 -14.49
CA VAL A 151 -9.82 -1.79 -14.86
C VAL A 151 -9.91 -2.25 -16.31
N ALA A 152 -11.11 -2.40 -16.88
CA ALA A 152 -11.32 -2.79 -18.27
C ALA A 152 -11.48 -1.61 -19.25
N ASP A 153 -11.48 -0.36 -18.76
CA ASP A 153 -11.70 0.84 -19.60
C ASP A 153 -10.71 0.89 -20.77
N PRO A 154 -11.19 0.87 -22.04
CA PRO A 154 -10.33 0.90 -23.21
C PRO A 154 -9.39 2.10 -23.27
N ARG A 155 -9.81 3.28 -22.76
CA ARG A 155 -8.94 4.46 -22.74
C ARG A 155 -7.76 4.26 -21.80
N THR A 156 -8.05 3.78 -20.59
CA THR A 156 -7.02 3.43 -19.61
C THR A 156 -6.11 2.34 -20.15
N ARG A 157 -6.66 1.27 -20.75
CA ARG A 157 -5.88 0.15 -21.30
C ARG A 157 -4.90 0.56 -22.38
N ARG A 158 -5.31 1.42 -23.32
CA ARG A 158 -4.41 1.92 -24.38
C ARG A 158 -3.20 2.68 -23.85
N LEU A 159 -3.33 3.36 -22.72
CA LEU A 159 -2.22 4.09 -22.10
C LEU A 159 -1.24 3.19 -21.33
N LEU A 160 -1.58 1.91 -21.13
CA LEU A 160 -0.73 0.92 -20.46
C LEU A 160 0.10 0.08 -21.44
N ASP A 161 -0.13 0.23 -22.74
CA ASP A 161 0.56 -0.48 -23.81
C ASP A 161 1.83 0.23 -24.24
#